data_AF-A0A9D6EI48-F1
#
_entry.id   AF-A0A9D6EI48-F1
#
_cell.length_a   1.000
_cell.length_b   1.000
_cell.length_c   1.000
_cell.angle_alpha   90.00
_cell.angle_beta   90.00
_cell.angle_gamma   90.00
#
_symmetry.space_group_name_H-M   'P 1'
#
loop_
_entity.id
_entity.type
_entity.pdbx_description
1 polymer ?
#
loop_
_entity_poly.entity_id
_entity_poly.type
_entity_poly.pdbx_seq_one_letter_code
_entity_poly.pdbx_strand_id
1 'polypeptide(L)'
;MRLRDLRGFALDLDGSVWAGERLLPGVRVFLDALRRAGRPVVFLTNNSRERAEQLALKLTRLGVPAAPREVVTALELLGEAIRRGFGPSAVLPLGTEELAEVLRAAGHTVVAPEAWAEARVVAVGNDPAGSSP
;
A
#
# COMPACT_ATOMS: atom_id res chain seq x y z
N MET A 1 -4.23 26.38 12.44
CA MET A 1 -3.18 25.64 11.72
C MET A 1 -3.35 25.90 10.24
N ARG A 2 -2.32 26.36 9.52
CA ARG A 2 -2.40 26.58 8.06
C ARG A 2 -1.61 25.50 7.33
N LEU A 3 -2.06 25.11 6.14
CA LEU A 3 -1.36 24.07 5.33
C LEU A 3 0.10 24.43 5.04
N ARG A 4 0.43 25.72 4.92
CA ARG A 4 1.81 26.19 4.72
C ARG A 4 2.74 25.91 5.91
N ASP A 5 2.19 25.75 7.12
CA ASP A 5 2.93 25.53 8.35
C ASP A 5 3.26 24.03 8.57
N LEU A 6 2.58 23.12 7.84
CA LEU A 6 2.78 21.65 7.93
C LEU A 6 4.10 21.23 7.33
N ARG A 7 4.84 20.27 7.93
CA ARG A 7 6.16 19.82 7.42
C ARG A 7 6.15 18.81 6.26
N GLY A 8 5.03 18.13 6.03
CA GLY A 8 4.87 17.11 5.00
C GLY A 8 3.41 16.73 4.84
N PHE A 9 3.09 15.98 3.81
CA PHE A 9 1.73 15.52 3.52
C PHE A 9 1.71 14.02 3.30
N ALA A 10 0.82 13.33 4.01
CA ALA A 10 0.42 11.96 3.70
C ALA A 10 -0.94 12.04 3.03
N LEU A 11 -1.05 11.52 1.81
CA LEU A 11 -2.26 11.62 1.00
C LEU A 11 -2.84 10.23 0.78
N ASP A 12 -4.11 10.09 1.11
CA ASP A 12 -4.88 8.93 0.70
C ASP A 12 -5.01 8.85 -0.83
N LEU A 13 -5.23 7.65 -1.36
CA LEU A 13 -5.33 7.39 -2.80
C LEU A 13 -6.78 7.33 -3.29
N ASP A 14 -7.52 6.30 -2.91
CA ASP A 14 -8.88 6.02 -3.38
C ASP A 14 -9.89 7.01 -2.81
N GLY A 15 -10.48 7.84 -3.67
CA GLY A 15 -11.42 8.89 -3.27
C GLY A 15 -10.76 10.22 -2.86
N SER A 16 -9.43 10.28 -2.86
CA SER A 16 -8.65 11.49 -2.49
C SER A 16 -7.74 11.98 -3.62
N VAL A 17 -6.97 11.08 -4.24
CA VAL A 17 -6.10 11.37 -5.39
C VAL A 17 -6.77 10.93 -6.70
N TRP A 18 -7.49 9.82 -6.69
CA TRP A 18 -8.18 9.30 -7.86
C TRP A 18 -9.55 8.72 -7.52
N ALA A 19 -10.34 8.51 -8.57
CA ALA A 19 -11.51 7.64 -8.55
C ALA A 19 -11.39 6.65 -9.73
N GLY A 20 -11.06 5.39 -9.42
CA GLY A 20 -10.76 4.37 -10.42
C GLY A 20 -9.52 4.73 -11.25
N GLU A 21 -9.72 4.98 -12.54
CA GLU A 21 -8.67 5.30 -13.53
C GLU A 21 -8.58 6.78 -13.89
N ARG A 22 -9.05 7.66 -13.01
CA ARG A 22 -9.02 9.12 -13.24
C ARG A 22 -8.53 9.86 -12.00
N LEU A 23 -7.64 10.84 -12.18
CA LEU A 23 -7.33 11.79 -11.11
C LEU A 23 -8.55 12.62 -10.75
N LEU A 24 -8.69 12.93 -9.47
CA LEU A 24 -9.67 13.90 -9.02
C LEU A 24 -9.26 15.33 -9.44
N PRO A 25 -10.24 16.23 -9.69
CA PRO A 25 -9.95 17.61 -10.06
C PRO A 25 -9.04 18.31 -9.05
N GLY A 26 -8.06 19.07 -9.55
CA GLY A 26 -7.15 19.85 -8.71
C GLY A 26 -5.97 19.09 -8.09
N VAL A 27 -5.96 17.75 -8.11
CA VAL A 27 -4.89 16.93 -7.51
C VAL A 27 -3.51 17.27 -8.09
N ARG A 28 -3.39 17.35 -9.41
CA ARG A 28 -2.12 17.71 -10.06
C ARG A 28 -1.65 19.11 -9.64
N VAL A 29 -2.55 20.10 -9.66
CA VAL A 29 -2.23 21.48 -9.25
C VAL A 29 -1.76 21.53 -7.80
N PHE A 30 -2.43 20.79 -6.92
CA PHE A 30 -2.10 20.69 -5.51
C PHE A 30 -0.71 20.06 -5.30
N LEU A 31 -0.45 18.91 -5.90
CA LEU A 31 0.83 18.21 -5.80
C LEU A 31 1.99 19.04 -6.36
N ASP A 32 1.79 19.70 -7.50
CA ASP A 32 2.80 20.59 -8.09
C ASP A 32 3.10 21.78 -7.16
N ALA A 33 2.08 22.32 -6.49
CA ALA A 33 2.28 23.38 -5.50
C ALA A 33 3.09 22.89 -4.28
N LEU A 34 2.82 21.68 -3.78
CA LEU A 34 3.59 21.09 -2.69
C LEU A 34 5.06 20.86 -3.10
N ARG A 35 5.29 20.31 -4.30
CA ARG A 35 6.63 20.08 -4.84
C ARG A 35 7.42 21.37 -5.01
N ARG A 36 6.81 22.41 -5.59
CA ARG A 36 7.42 23.75 -5.71
C ARG A 36 7.74 24.36 -4.35
N ALA A 37 6.94 24.08 -3.33
CA ALA A 37 7.18 24.53 -1.96
C ALA A 37 8.22 23.68 -1.20
N GLY A 38 8.87 22.71 -1.85
CA GLY A 38 9.87 21.83 -1.22
C GLY A 38 9.27 20.93 -0.14
N ARG A 39 7.97 20.63 -0.24
CA ARG A 39 7.22 19.92 0.79
C ARG A 39 7.13 18.43 0.43
N PRO A 40 7.65 17.50 1.27
CA PRO A 40 7.56 16.08 0.98
C PRO A 40 6.11 15.58 0.98
N VAL A 41 5.84 14.64 0.07
CA VAL A 41 4.57 13.95 -0.08
C VAL A 41 4.82 12.45 0.00
N VAL A 42 3.95 11.76 0.74
CA VAL A 42 3.82 10.30 0.72
C VAL A 42 2.37 9.98 0.39
N PHE A 43 2.16 8.99 -0.46
CA PHE A 43 0.86 8.41 -0.73
C PHE A 43 0.66 7.21 0.18
N LEU A 44 -0.41 7.21 0.98
CA LEU A 44 -0.70 6.18 1.96
C LEU A 44 -2.04 5.55 1.61
N THR A 45 -2.10 4.24 1.49
CA THR A 45 -3.35 3.55 1.16
C THR A 45 -3.54 2.29 1.98
N ASN A 46 -4.80 1.98 2.28
CA ASN A 46 -5.21 0.70 2.83
C ASN A 46 -5.31 -0.42 1.77
N ASN A 47 -4.92 -0.15 0.53
CA ASN A 47 -4.84 -1.17 -0.51
C ASN A 47 -3.94 -2.33 -0.05
N SER A 48 -4.50 -3.54 -0.10
CA SER A 48 -3.88 -4.80 0.29
C SER A 48 -3.72 -5.76 -0.89
N ARG A 49 -3.79 -5.25 -2.13
CA ARG A 49 -3.76 -6.01 -3.38
C ARG A 49 -2.56 -5.62 -4.23
N GLU A 50 -2.31 -4.33 -4.35
CA GLU A 50 -1.26 -3.76 -5.20
C GLU A 50 -0.08 -3.28 -4.33
N ARG A 51 1.14 -3.57 -4.77
CA ARG A 51 2.38 -3.12 -4.14
C ARG A 51 2.67 -1.65 -4.45
N ALA A 52 3.57 -1.03 -3.68
CA ALA A 52 3.97 0.36 -3.89
C ALA A 52 4.43 0.64 -5.33
N GLU A 53 5.12 -0.31 -5.97
CA GLU A 53 5.59 -0.17 -7.35
C GLU A 53 4.44 -0.05 -8.35
N GLN A 54 3.41 -0.89 -8.20
CA GLN A 54 2.23 -0.90 -9.08
C GLN A 54 1.44 0.41 -8.95
N LEU A 55 1.26 0.88 -7.71
CA LEU A 55 0.54 2.14 -7.44
C LEU A 55 1.33 3.37 -7.89
N ALA A 56 2.66 3.37 -7.76
CA ALA A 56 3.52 4.44 -8.28
C ALA A 56 3.47 4.52 -9.81
N LEU A 57 3.44 3.37 -10.49
CA LEU A 57 3.22 3.31 -11.95
C LEU A 57 1.84 3.85 -12.33
N LYS A 58 0.79 3.52 -11.57
CA LYS A 58 -0.56 4.06 -11.78
C LYS A 58 -0.59 5.58 -11.60
N LEU A 59 -0.03 6.12 -10.50
CA LEU A 59 0.11 7.56 -10.29
C LEU A 59 0.77 8.23 -11.50
N THR A 60 1.89 7.66 -11.96
CA THR A 60 2.67 8.18 -13.08
C THR A 60 1.86 8.16 -14.37
N ARG A 61 1.17 7.05 -14.66
CA ARG A 61 0.24 6.92 -15.81
C ARG A 61 -0.86 7.96 -15.79
N LEU A 62 -1.38 8.29 -14.61
CA LEU A 62 -2.44 9.29 -14.44
C LEU A 62 -1.91 10.74 -14.47
N GLY A 63 -0.61 10.94 -14.65
CA GLY A 63 0.02 12.25 -14.78
C GLY A 63 0.53 12.84 -13.47
N VAL A 64 0.78 12.00 -12.45
CA VAL A 64 1.50 12.34 -11.22
C VAL A 64 2.77 11.50 -11.17
N PRO A 65 3.93 12.01 -11.61
CA PRO A 65 5.19 11.25 -11.52
C PRO A 65 5.43 10.84 -10.07
N ALA A 66 5.59 9.55 -9.78
CA ALA A 66 5.79 9.04 -8.42
C ALA A 66 6.79 7.88 -8.41
N ALA A 67 7.64 7.84 -7.40
CA ALA A 67 8.53 6.71 -7.13
C ALA A 67 7.89 5.73 -6.13
N PRO A 68 8.25 4.43 -6.17
CA PRO A 68 7.71 3.45 -5.21
C PRO A 68 7.92 3.86 -3.75
N ARG A 69 9.07 4.46 -3.41
CA ARG A 69 9.36 4.99 -2.06
C ARG A 69 8.43 6.10 -1.57
N GLU A 70 7.68 6.73 -2.47
CA GLU A 70 6.67 7.74 -2.12
C GLU A 70 5.33 7.08 -1.81
N VAL A 71 5.17 5.76 -1.96
CA VAL A 71 3.94 5.03 -1.69
C VAL A 71 4.13 4.10 -0.50
N VAL A 72 3.16 4.08 0.40
CA VAL A 72 3.08 3.19 1.55
C VAL A 72 1.76 2.45 1.47
N THR A 73 1.82 1.13 1.42
CA THR A 73 0.64 0.26 1.35
C THR A 73 0.43 -0.49 2.66
N ALA A 74 -0.84 -0.77 3.00
CA ALA A 74 -1.15 -1.67 4.11
C ALA A 74 -0.55 -3.07 3.90
N LEU A 75 -0.41 -3.50 2.65
CA LEU A 75 0.25 -4.74 2.27
C LEU A 75 1.68 -4.83 2.83
N GLU A 76 2.53 -3.85 2.52
CA GLU A 76 3.93 -3.79 2.97
C GLU A 76 4.05 -3.61 4.48
N LEU A 77 3.16 -2.81 5.07
CA LEU A 77 3.13 -2.60 6.51
C LEU A 77 2.76 -3.87 7.27
N LEU A 78 1.97 -4.77 6.68
CA LEU A 78 1.51 -5.99 7.35
C LEU A 78 2.67 -6.93 7.69
N GLY A 79 3.61 -7.14 6.76
CA GLY A 79 4.79 -7.97 7.04
C GLY A 79 5.62 -7.42 8.19
N GLU A 80 5.91 -6.11 8.17
CA GLU A 80 6.65 -5.46 9.26
C GLU A 80 5.87 -5.50 10.59
N ALA A 81 4.55 -5.33 10.56
CA ALA A 81 3.70 -5.39 11.74
C ALA A 81 3.71 -6.78 12.39
N ILE A 82 3.62 -7.85 11.59
CA ILE A 82 3.72 -9.24 12.08
C ILE A 82 5.11 -9.47 12.68
N ARG A 83 6.17 -9.05 12.00
CA ARG A 83 7.54 -9.19 12.50
C ARG A 83 7.76 -8.45 13.83
N ARG A 84 7.21 -7.25 13.99
CA ARG A 84 7.29 -6.50 15.26
C ARG A 84 6.52 -7.15 16.40
N GLY A 85 5.34 -7.70 16.12
CA GLY A 85 4.50 -8.32 17.14
C GLY A 85 4.90 -9.74 17.52
N PHE A 86 5.37 -10.53 16.55
CA PHE A 86 5.54 -11.98 16.68
C PHE A 86 6.93 -12.49 16.26
N GLY A 87 7.81 -11.63 15.75
CA GLY A 87 9.05 -12.04 15.09
C GLY A 87 8.81 -12.68 13.71
N PRO A 88 9.87 -13.16 13.03
CA PRO A 88 9.74 -14.07 11.90
C PRO A 88 8.79 -15.22 12.26
N SER A 89 7.81 -15.49 11.40
CA SER A 89 6.66 -16.35 11.72
C SER A 89 6.27 -17.19 10.51
N ALA A 90 5.68 -18.35 10.77
CA ALA A 90 4.93 -19.12 9.77
C ALA A 90 3.55 -18.45 9.61
N VAL A 91 3.28 -17.89 8.43
CA VAL A 91 2.11 -17.08 8.14
C VAL A 91 1.29 -17.73 7.04
N LEU A 92 0.00 -17.96 7.28
CA LEU A 92 -0.97 -18.33 6.25
C LEU A 92 -1.56 -17.05 5.64
N PRO A 93 -1.24 -16.72 4.37
CA PRO A 93 -1.89 -15.62 3.67
C PRO A 93 -3.26 -16.06 3.15
N LEU A 94 -4.27 -15.24 3.42
CA LEU A 94 -5.58 -15.28 2.78
C LEU A 94 -5.74 -13.97 2.01
N GLY A 95 -5.48 -13.99 0.70
CA GLY A 95 -5.38 -12.78 -0.11
C GLY A 95 -4.71 -13.06 -1.45
N THR A 96 -4.20 -12.00 -2.10
CA THR A 96 -3.50 -12.10 -3.38
C THR A 96 -2.10 -12.70 -3.28
N GLU A 97 -1.48 -13.06 -4.40
CA GLU A 97 -0.08 -13.53 -4.41
C GLU A 97 0.89 -12.44 -3.92
N GLU A 98 0.58 -11.16 -4.18
CA GLU A 98 1.39 -10.04 -3.69
C GLU A 98 1.45 -10.00 -2.15
N LEU A 99 0.39 -10.42 -1.45
CA LEU A 99 0.43 -10.60 0.00
C LEU A 99 1.45 -11.65 0.41
N ALA A 100 1.44 -12.80 -0.27
CA ALA A 100 2.41 -13.87 0.00
C ALA A 100 3.86 -13.40 -0.28
N GLU A 101 4.09 -12.69 -1.38
CA GLU A 101 5.41 -12.12 -1.70
C GLU A 101 5.90 -11.14 -0.65
N VAL A 102 5.04 -10.23 -0.20
CA VAL A 102 5.40 -9.20 0.79
C VAL A 102 5.72 -9.85 2.15
N LEU A 103 4.98 -10.88 2.55
CA LEU A 103 5.28 -11.65 3.75
C LEU A 103 6.65 -12.34 3.64
N ARG A 104 6.96 -12.97 2.51
CA ARG A 104 8.29 -13.56 2.26
C ARG A 104 9.39 -12.50 2.32
N ALA A 105 9.18 -11.35 1.68
CA ALA A 105 10.14 -10.23 1.68
C ALA A 105 10.40 -9.65 3.07
N ALA A 106 9.38 -9.66 3.95
CA ALA A 106 9.52 -9.26 5.35
C ALA A 106 10.25 -10.29 6.24
N GLY A 107 10.51 -11.49 5.72
CA GLY A 107 11.23 -12.57 6.40
C GLY A 107 10.32 -13.61 7.06
N HIS A 108 9.06 -13.71 6.63
CA HIS A 108 8.14 -14.76 7.09
C HIS A 108 8.20 -16.00 6.19
N THR A 109 7.84 -17.15 6.77
CA THR A 109 7.59 -18.37 6.01
C THR A 109 6.12 -18.38 5.62
N VAL A 110 5.81 -18.43 4.32
CA VAL A 110 4.43 -18.54 3.85
C VAL A 110 3.99 -20.01 3.93
N VAL A 111 2.86 -20.24 4.61
CA VAL A 111 2.22 -21.54 4.80
C VAL A 111 1.12 -21.70 3.75
N ALA A 112 1.07 -22.86 3.10
CA ALA A 112 0.01 -23.18 2.15
C ALA A 112 -1.33 -23.49 2.88
N PRO A 113 -2.50 -23.22 2.28
CA PRO A 113 -3.79 -23.48 2.90
C PRO A 113 -4.00 -24.90 3.42
N GLU A 114 -3.42 -25.91 2.73
CA GLU A 114 -3.51 -27.32 3.10
C GLU A 114 -2.76 -27.62 4.40
N ALA A 115 -1.75 -26.81 4.73
CA ALA A 115 -0.92 -26.91 5.93
C ALA A 115 -1.31 -25.86 6.99
N TRP A 116 -2.55 -25.36 6.98
CA TRP A 116 -3.00 -24.27 7.86
C TRP A 116 -2.70 -24.49 9.36
N ALA A 117 -2.66 -25.74 9.81
CA ALA A 117 -2.34 -26.10 11.20
C ALA A 117 -0.91 -25.74 11.63
N GLU A 118 0.00 -25.51 10.67
CA GLU A 118 1.39 -25.09 10.89
C GLU A 118 1.52 -23.56 11.04
N ALA A 119 0.46 -22.81 10.73
CA ALA A 119 0.49 -21.35 10.78
C ALA A 119 0.44 -20.83 12.23
N ARG A 120 1.35 -19.90 12.54
CA ARG A 120 1.33 -19.13 13.80
C ARG A 120 0.45 -17.88 13.68
N VAL A 121 0.38 -17.32 12.47
CA VAL A 121 -0.35 -16.10 12.16
C VAL A 121 -1.15 -16.31 10.88
N VAL A 122 -2.36 -15.79 10.85
CA VAL A 122 -3.16 -15.69 9.61
C VAL A 122 -3.18 -14.23 9.18
N ALA A 123 -2.72 -13.97 7.95
CA ALA A 123 -2.70 -12.64 7.36
C ALA A 123 -3.85 -12.53 6.35
N VAL A 124 -4.78 -11.60 6.58
CA VAL A 124 -5.96 -11.43 5.72
C VAL A 124 -5.85 -10.14 4.93
N GLY A 125 -5.80 -10.27 3.60
CA GLY A 125 -5.93 -9.18 2.64
C GLY A 125 -7.24 -9.30 1.86
N ASN A 126 -7.61 -8.23 1.17
CA ASN A 126 -8.71 -8.25 0.22
C ASN A 126 -8.31 -9.10 -1.01
N ASP A 127 -9.05 -10.18 -1.27
CA ASP A 127 -8.86 -11.03 -2.45
C ASP A 127 -9.93 -10.70 -3.51
N PRO A 128 -9.55 -10.19 -4.71
CA PRO A 128 -10.52 -9.95 -5.77
C PRO A 128 -11.19 -11.23 -6.29
N ALA A 129 -10.62 -12.42 -6.03
CA ALA A 129 -11.25 -13.69 -6.38
C ALA A 129 -12.41 -14.07 -5.43
N GLY A 130 -12.55 -13.40 -4.28
CA GLY A 130 -13.63 -13.61 -3.31
C GLY A 130 -14.91 -12.80 -3.58
N SER A 131 -14.88 -11.83 -4.50
CA SER A 131 -16.08 -11.20 -5.02
C SER A 131 -16.73 -12.12 -6.06
N SER A 132 -17.59 -13.02 -5.59
CA SER A 132 -18.58 -13.65 -6.46
C SER A 132 -19.32 -12.57 -7.28
N PRO A 133 -19.65 -12.83 -8.56
CA PRO A 133 -20.46 -11.93 -9.37
C PRO A 133 -21.83 -11.63 -8.75
#